data_AF-M4BSC9-F1
#
_entry.id   AF-M4BSC9-F1
#
_cell.length_a   1.000
_cell.length_b   1.000
_cell.length_c   1.000
_cell.angle_alpha   90.00
_cell.angle_beta   90.00
_cell.angle_gamma   90.00
#
_symmetry.space_group_name_H-M   'P 1'
#
loop_
_entity.id
_entity.type
_entity.pdbx_description
1 polymer ?
#
loop_
_entity_poly.entity_id
_entity_poly.type
_entity_poly.pdbx_seq_one_letter_code
_entity_poly.pdbx_strand_id
1 'polypeptide(L)'
;MTQDDSWSHEAVRRLRRHFASDRSVAVYEALTAHVLDAATGGSLFFCGVSAAQVAQKLLRIGSASRFLLPQFVGAAAVASSSVLSMQFASIPRDIYQEVAAQSRQAKEQRGWSWLVLGAKNMQPPTAWRLARSKLKERWEDLDQAPYPVYMVMGLLCFKLLGGRTSALAPSPFADLGAFHLKKASLPATADYATNVERGIIQEFGRLYGCHTVAKQADATLVRRILGWKTTFRFYPQCEPCSNQQSSVVKQWKSTLKVHLRSFRAYHFTGLWLVLLCTGGLYVGGSNFHETSEVSASTNRVDENSGSLTSSEFNLLVSLRERERKLRRDRERQRDSKQIAATDNELEAVARCKKAVKADIRRHEVNQRAR
;
A
#
# COMPACT_ATOMS: atom_id res chain seq x y z
N MET A 1 30.14 -32.39 -31.05
CA MET A 1 29.59 -31.05 -30.78
C MET A 1 29.09 -30.53 -32.10
N THR A 2 27.78 -30.38 -32.23
CA THR A 2 27.17 -29.82 -33.44
C THR A 2 27.24 -28.30 -33.38
N GLN A 3 27.01 -27.64 -34.52
CA GLN A 3 27.05 -26.18 -34.61
C GLN A 3 25.99 -25.53 -33.69
N ASP A 4 24.86 -26.21 -33.45
CA ASP A 4 23.77 -25.78 -32.57
C ASP A 4 24.16 -25.71 -31.08
N ASP A 5 25.05 -26.60 -30.61
CA ASP A 5 25.60 -26.56 -29.24
C ASP A 5 26.34 -25.24 -28.99
N SER A 6 27.02 -24.71 -30.01
CA SER A 6 27.83 -23.50 -29.88
C SER A 6 26.98 -22.22 -29.73
N TRP A 7 25.85 -22.15 -30.45
CA TRP A 7 24.96 -20.99 -30.43
C TRP A 7 24.21 -20.88 -29.09
N SER A 8 23.68 -22.02 -28.61
CA SER A 8 22.97 -22.05 -27.33
C SER A 8 23.87 -21.66 -26.15
N HIS A 9 25.12 -22.14 -26.12
CA HIS A 9 26.09 -21.74 -25.10
C HIS A 9 26.46 -20.25 -25.14
N GLU A 10 26.62 -19.65 -26.32
CA GLU A 10 26.89 -18.20 -26.41
C GLU A 10 25.66 -17.35 -26.06
N ALA A 11 24.45 -17.78 -26.44
CA ALA A 11 23.21 -17.12 -26.02
C ALA A 11 23.05 -17.12 -24.49
N VAL A 12 23.28 -18.27 -23.83
CA VAL A 12 23.28 -18.38 -22.36
C VAL A 12 24.40 -17.53 -21.74
N ARG A 13 25.59 -17.47 -22.34
CA ARG A 13 26.70 -16.61 -21.87
C ARG A 13 26.38 -15.12 -22.00
N ARG A 14 25.64 -14.71 -23.04
CA ARG A 14 25.17 -13.31 -23.21
C ARG A 14 24.07 -12.97 -22.22
N LEU A 15 23.07 -13.83 -22.04
CA LEU A 15 22.03 -13.65 -21.03
C LEU A 15 22.63 -13.58 -19.62
N ARG A 16 23.56 -14.48 -19.27
CA ARG A 16 24.25 -14.43 -17.97
C ARG A 16 25.05 -13.14 -17.78
N ARG A 17 25.74 -12.62 -18.82
CA ARG A 17 26.40 -11.30 -18.78
C ARG A 17 25.41 -10.15 -18.61
N HIS A 18 24.27 -10.18 -19.29
CA HIS A 18 23.23 -9.17 -19.14
C HIS A 18 22.57 -9.19 -17.76
N PHE A 19 22.28 -10.36 -17.18
CA PHE A 19 21.71 -10.49 -15.84
C PHE A 19 22.73 -10.23 -14.71
N ALA A 20 24.02 -10.43 -14.97
CA ALA A 20 25.11 -10.08 -14.07
C ALA A 20 25.62 -8.64 -14.25
N SER A 21 24.98 -7.82 -15.09
CA SER A 21 25.35 -6.40 -15.22
C SER A 21 24.88 -5.60 -14.00
N ASP A 22 25.66 -4.61 -13.57
CA ASP A 22 25.28 -3.76 -12.43
C ASP A 22 23.91 -3.09 -12.65
N ARG A 23 23.57 -2.79 -13.92
CA ARG A 23 22.28 -2.25 -14.31
C ARG A 23 21.12 -3.22 -14.06
N SER A 24 21.26 -4.51 -14.39
CA SER A 24 20.20 -5.48 -14.11
C SER A 24 20.09 -5.76 -12.60
N VAL A 25 21.20 -5.82 -11.88
CA VAL A 25 21.20 -5.96 -10.41
C VAL A 25 20.44 -4.80 -9.76
N ALA A 26 20.76 -3.55 -10.12
CA ALA A 26 20.05 -2.37 -9.61
C ALA A 26 18.54 -2.37 -9.95
N VAL A 27 18.16 -2.81 -11.16
CA VAL A 27 16.74 -2.96 -11.54
C VAL A 27 16.04 -4.03 -10.71
N TYR A 28 16.69 -5.17 -10.44
CA TYR A 28 16.12 -6.21 -9.58
C TYR A 28 16.03 -5.78 -8.11
N GLU A 29 17.01 -5.06 -7.58
CA GLU A 29 16.96 -4.51 -6.22
C GLU A 29 15.81 -3.49 -6.09
N ALA A 30 15.65 -2.58 -7.05
CA ALA A 30 14.54 -1.62 -7.08
C ALA A 30 13.18 -2.31 -7.22
N LEU A 31 13.04 -3.27 -8.14
CA LEU A 31 11.79 -4.04 -8.30
C LEU A 31 11.44 -4.83 -7.04
N THR A 32 12.43 -5.47 -6.40
CA THR A 32 12.24 -6.23 -5.16
C THR A 32 11.82 -5.30 -4.01
N ALA A 33 12.41 -4.11 -3.92
CA ALA A 33 12.00 -3.08 -2.98
C ALA A 33 10.52 -2.68 -3.18
N HIS A 34 10.11 -2.33 -4.40
CA HIS A 34 8.72 -1.97 -4.68
C HIS A 34 7.73 -3.11 -4.39
N VAL A 35 8.08 -4.35 -4.73
CA VAL A 35 7.24 -5.53 -4.42
C VAL A 35 7.12 -5.76 -2.92
N LEU A 36 8.22 -5.60 -2.16
CA LEU A 36 8.22 -5.72 -0.70
C LEU A 36 7.38 -4.63 -0.03
N ASP A 37 7.54 -3.38 -0.45
CA ASP A 37 6.77 -2.24 0.06
C ASP A 37 5.27 -2.44 -0.25
N ALA A 38 4.94 -2.84 -1.47
CA ALA A 38 3.56 -3.08 -1.90
C ALA A 38 2.90 -4.28 -1.18
N ALA A 39 3.63 -5.37 -0.96
CA ALA A 39 3.15 -6.50 -0.16
C ALA A 39 2.93 -6.10 1.31
N THR A 40 3.82 -5.26 1.85
CA THR A 40 3.70 -4.73 3.22
C THR A 40 2.48 -3.80 3.35
N GLY A 41 2.31 -2.85 2.44
CA GLY A 41 1.15 -1.96 2.38
C GLY A 41 -0.17 -2.72 2.19
N GLY A 42 -0.20 -3.74 1.32
CA GLY A 42 -1.35 -4.63 1.17
C GLY A 42 -1.71 -5.37 2.46
N SER A 43 -0.70 -5.88 3.17
CA SER A 43 -0.87 -6.60 4.43
C SER A 43 -1.37 -5.67 5.55
N LEU A 44 -0.79 -4.47 5.68
CA LEU A 44 -1.22 -3.44 6.61
C LEU A 44 -2.68 -3.02 6.36
N PHE A 45 -3.05 -2.77 5.10
CA PHE A 45 -4.42 -2.43 4.74
C PHE A 45 -5.41 -3.53 5.10
N PHE A 46 -5.09 -4.78 4.73
CA PHE A 46 -5.92 -5.94 5.02
C PHE A 46 -6.12 -6.14 6.53
N CYS A 47 -5.05 -6.01 7.32
CA CYS A 47 -5.13 -6.05 8.79
C CYS A 47 -6.00 -4.92 9.36
N GLY A 48 -5.86 -3.69 8.87
CA GLY A 48 -6.66 -2.55 9.32
C GLY A 48 -8.16 -2.71 9.06
N VAL A 49 -8.56 -3.10 7.85
CA VAL A 49 -9.98 -3.35 7.54
C VAL A 49 -10.54 -4.61 8.22
N SER A 50 -9.68 -5.60 8.50
CA SER A 50 -10.04 -6.79 9.31
C SER A 50 -10.26 -6.44 10.78
N ALA A 51 -9.42 -5.59 11.35
CA ALA A 51 -9.59 -5.08 12.71
C ALA A 51 -10.89 -4.28 12.83
N ALA A 52 -11.22 -3.45 11.83
CA ALA A 52 -12.50 -2.73 11.78
C ALA A 52 -13.71 -3.68 11.70
N GLN A 53 -13.64 -4.77 10.90
CA GLN A 53 -14.66 -5.83 10.88
C GLN A 53 -14.89 -6.45 12.26
N VAL A 54 -13.81 -6.76 12.98
CA VAL A 54 -13.88 -7.33 14.34
C VAL A 54 -14.46 -6.31 15.32
N ALA A 55 -14.00 -5.05 15.30
CA ALA A 55 -14.50 -3.99 16.15
C ALA A 55 -16.01 -3.73 15.93
N GLN A 56 -16.46 -3.64 14.68
CA GLN A 56 -17.88 -3.53 14.34
C GLN A 56 -18.69 -4.72 14.86
N LYS A 57 -18.15 -5.95 14.78
CA LYS A 57 -18.82 -7.16 15.31
C LYS A 57 -18.98 -7.09 16.84
N LEU A 58 -17.92 -6.66 17.55
CA LEU A 58 -17.95 -6.50 19.02
C LEU A 58 -18.94 -5.41 19.44
N LEU A 59 -18.98 -4.29 18.71
CA LEU A 59 -19.93 -3.18 18.93
C LEU A 59 -21.35 -3.47 18.42
N ARG A 60 -21.63 -4.68 17.91
CA ARG A 60 -22.90 -5.09 17.28
C ARG A 60 -23.35 -4.20 16.11
N ILE A 61 -22.40 -3.51 15.46
CA ILE A 61 -22.62 -2.72 14.25
C ILE A 61 -22.61 -3.67 13.06
N GLY A 62 -23.78 -3.93 12.47
CA GLY A 62 -23.93 -4.73 11.27
C GLY A 62 -24.24 -3.89 10.04
N SER A 63 -24.19 -4.47 8.85
CA SER A 63 -24.48 -3.77 7.58
C SER A 63 -25.88 -3.12 7.49
N ALA A 64 -26.82 -3.55 8.33
CA ALA A 64 -28.17 -3.02 8.43
C ALA A 64 -28.39 -2.06 9.62
N SER A 65 -27.36 -1.75 10.40
CA SER A 65 -27.45 -0.74 11.46
C SER A 65 -27.86 0.63 10.88
N ARG A 66 -28.72 1.33 11.62
CA ARG A 66 -29.32 2.61 11.19
C ARG A 66 -28.27 3.74 11.07
N PHE A 67 -28.69 4.89 10.54
CA PHE A 67 -27.92 6.16 10.52
C PHE A 67 -26.58 6.13 9.78
N LEU A 68 -26.45 5.33 8.71
CA LEU A 68 -25.24 5.24 7.88
C LEU A 68 -23.95 4.83 8.64
N LEU A 69 -24.04 4.49 9.93
CA LEU A 69 -22.93 4.15 10.81
C LEU A 69 -21.99 3.07 10.21
N PRO A 70 -22.48 2.01 9.55
CA PRO A 70 -21.61 1.04 8.88
C PRO A 70 -20.78 1.64 7.73
N GLN A 71 -21.32 2.64 7.03
CA GLN A 71 -20.63 3.33 5.94
C GLN A 71 -19.59 4.31 6.47
N PHE A 72 -19.88 5.05 7.54
CA PHE A 72 -18.92 5.95 8.19
C PHE A 72 -17.76 5.18 8.80
N VAL A 73 -18.02 4.14 9.61
CA VAL A 73 -16.96 3.31 10.20
C VAL A 73 -16.16 2.59 9.12
N GLY A 74 -16.81 2.09 8.06
CA GLY A 74 -16.12 1.51 6.90
C GLY A 74 -15.26 2.51 6.13
N ALA A 75 -15.73 3.76 5.94
CA ALA A 75 -14.95 4.82 5.29
C ALA A 75 -13.73 5.23 6.13
N ALA A 76 -13.93 5.45 7.43
CA ALA A 76 -12.87 5.76 8.37
C ALA A 76 -11.82 4.64 8.42
N ALA A 77 -12.25 3.37 8.44
CA ALA A 77 -11.37 2.21 8.41
C ALA A 77 -10.54 2.13 7.12
N VAL A 78 -11.14 2.35 5.94
CA VAL A 78 -10.37 2.40 4.68
C VAL A 78 -9.36 3.55 4.70
N ALA A 79 -9.80 4.75 5.08
CA ALA A 79 -8.97 5.94 5.10
C ALA A 79 -7.77 5.83 6.04
N SER A 80 -7.97 5.38 7.29
CA SER A 80 -6.88 5.16 8.25
C SER A 80 -5.97 4.00 7.83
N SER A 81 -6.54 2.90 7.33
CA SER A 81 -5.74 1.76 6.83
C SER A 81 -4.86 2.17 5.64
N SER A 82 -5.34 3.05 4.75
CA SER A 82 -4.55 3.59 3.64
C SER A 82 -3.41 4.50 4.09
N VAL A 83 -3.65 5.37 5.09
CA VAL A 83 -2.58 6.18 5.73
C VAL A 83 -1.52 5.27 6.34
N LEU A 84 -1.92 4.29 7.15
CA LEU A 84 -0.99 3.34 7.77
C LEU A 84 -0.19 2.54 6.71
N SER A 85 -0.86 2.12 5.63
CA SER A 85 -0.21 1.40 4.54
C SER A 85 0.87 2.24 3.88
N MET A 86 0.60 3.50 3.57
CA MET A 86 1.59 4.41 2.97
C MET A 86 2.73 4.74 3.93
N GLN A 87 2.42 5.05 5.19
CA GLN A 87 3.43 5.49 6.16
C GLN A 87 4.41 4.38 6.56
N PHE A 88 3.93 3.14 6.68
CA PHE A 88 4.69 2.03 7.25
C PHE A 88 5.13 0.96 6.22
N ALA A 89 4.73 1.07 4.94
CA ALA A 89 5.10 0.10 3.89
C ALA A 89 6.61 -0.13 3.75
N SER A 90 7.44 0.91 3.83
CA SER A 90 8.89 0.77 3.61
C SER A 90 9.68 0.27 4.81
N ILE A 91 9.08 0.10 6.00
CA ILE A 91 9.83 -0.29 7.21
C ILE A 91 10.60 -1.62 7.03
N PRO A 92 10.03 -2.70 6.46
CA PRO A 92 10.77 -3.94 6.26
C PRO A 92 11.97 -3.78 5.32
N ARG A 93 11.84 -2.93 4.29
CA ARG A 93 12.92 -2.59 3.36
C ARG A 93 14.03 -1.79 4.04
N ASP A 94 13.65 -0.75 4.79
CA ASP A 94 14.58 0.11 5.53
C ASP A 94 15.36 -0.71 6.58
N ILE A 95 14.70 -1.67 7.27
CA ILE A 95 15.34 -2.64 8.18
C ILE A 95 16.31 -3.55 7.42
N TYR A 96 15.89 -4.12 6.28
CA TYR A 96 16.71 -5.03 5.50
C TYR A 96 17.98 -4.37 4.97
N GLN A 97 17.87 -3.14 4.44
CA GLN A 97 19.00 -2.37 3.92
C GLN A 97 20.02 -2.04 5.03
N GLU A 98 19.56 -1.60 6.19
CA GLU A 98 20.42 -1.31 7.35
C GLU A 98 21.11 -2.58 7.89
N VAL A 99 20.39 -3.70 8.02
CA VAL A 99 20.98 -4.99 8.42
C VAL A 99 21.98 -5.49 7.38
N ALA A 100 21.72 -5.29 6.08
CA ALA A 100 22.66 -5.63 5.03
C ALA A 100 23.91 -4.74 5.05
N ALA A 101 23.77 -3.44 5.32
CA ALA A 101 24.88 -2.50 5.48
C ALA A 101 25.77 -2.87 6.69
N GLN A 102 25.15 -3.13 7.85
CA GLN A 102 25.85 -3.61 9.05
C GLN A 102 26.55 -4.95 8.80
N SER A 103 25.96 -5.86 8.03
CA SER A 103 26.59 -7.13 7.62
C SER A 103 27.80 -6.93 6.72
N ARG A 104 27.74 -5.97 5.76
CA ARG A 104 28.89 -5.59 4.90
C ARG A 104 30.04 -5.02 5.74
N GLN A 105 29.75 -4.03 6.59
CA GLN A 105 30.74 -3.44 7.51
C GLN A 105 31.35 -4.48 8.45
N ALA A 106 30.54 -5.36 9.04
CA ALA A 106 31.02 -6.44 9.90
C ALA A 106 31.86 -7.47 9.14
N LYS A 107 31.62 -7.69 7.84
CA LYS A 107 32.44 -8.55 6.99
C LYS A 107 33.78 -7.90 6.62
N GLU A 108 33.80 -6.61 6.33
CA GLU A 108 35.03 -5.83 6.11
C GLU A 108 35.90 -5.81 7.36
N GLN A 109 35.30 -5.46 8.52
CA GLN A 109 35.97 -5.53 9.82
C GLN A 109 36.43 -6.95 10.16
N ARG A 110 35.64 -8.00 9.87
CA ARG A 110 36.05 -9.40 10.10
C ARG A 110 37.14 -9.86 9.12
N GLY A 111 37.23 -9.29 7.93
CA GLY A 111 38.37 -9.52 7.02
C GLY A 111 39.70 -9.07 7.64
N TRP A 112 39.68 -8.00 8.43
CA TRP A 112 40.84 -7.52 9.20
C TRP A 112 40.97 -8.22 10.57
N SER A 113 39.85 -8.52 11.23
CA SER A 113 39.78 -9.01 12.62
C SER A 113 39.84 -10.55 12.75
N TRP A 114 39.63 -11.31 11.67
CA TRP A 114 39.94 -12.76 11.58
C TRP A 114 41.35 -13.02 12.10
N LEU A 115 42.32 -12.20 11.69
CA LEU A 115 43.73 -12.33 12.05
C LEU A 115 44.01 -12.03 13.54
N VAL A 116 43.03 -11.51 14.30
CA VAL A 116 43.25 -11.00 15.65
C VAL A 116 42.45 -11.74 16.72
N LEU A 117 41.11 -11.79 16.71
CA LEU A 117 40.38 -12.45 17.82
C LEU A 117 38.95 -12.98 17.54
N GLY A 118 38.70 -14.17 18.10
CA GLY A 118 37.50 -15.01 18.05
C GLY A 118 36.11 -14.36 18.02
N ALA A 119 35.33 -14.74 17.02
CA ALA A 119 33.95 -14.33 16.79
C ALA A 119 32.92 -14.96 17.77
N LYS A 120 32.91 -14.54 19.04
CA LYS A 120 31.89 -14.94 20.04
C LYS A 120 31.20 -13.74 20.69
N ASN A 121 30.17 -13.18 20.03
CA ASN A 121 28.99 -12.47 20.59
C ASN A 121 28.28 -11.58 19.55
N MET A 122 27.81 -12.15 18.44
CA MET A 122 26.76 -11.49 17.65
C MET A 122 25.41 -11.70 18.35
N GLN A 123 25.10 -10.85 19.33
CA GLN A 123 23.79 -10.87 20.00
C GLN A 123 22.68 -10.49 19.01
N PRO A 124 21.61 -11.30 18.85
CA PRO A 124 20.46 -10.96 18.03
C PRO A 124 19.35 -10.26 18.85
N PRO A 125 19.46 -8.95 19.11
CA PRO A 125 18.25 -8.11 19.23
C PRO A 125 18.33 -6.81 18.40
N THR A 126 19.21 -6.74 17.39
CA THR A 126 19.41 -5.52 16.60
C THR A 126 18.23 -5.19 15.68
N ALA A 127 17.72 -6.18 14.93
CA ALA A 127 16.61 -5.96 13.99
C ALA A 127 15.31 -5.48 14.67
N TRP A 128 14.98 -6.02 15.85
CA TRP A 128 13.80 -5.56 16.62
C TRP A 128 13.98 -4.17 17.21
N ARG A 129 15.18 -3.82 17.70
CA ARG A 129 15.49 -2.46 18.17
C ARG A 129 15.38 -1.45 17.02
N LEU A 130 15.90 -1.80 15.85
CA LEU A 130 15.79 -0.99 14.64
C LEU A 130 14.35 -0.86 14.14
N ALA A 131 13.57 -1.96 14.16
CA ALA A 131 12.15 -1.92 13.84
C ALA A 131 11.40 -0.97 14.78
N ARG A 132 11.68 -1.03 16.08
CA ARG A 132 11.08 -0.14 17.09
C ARG A 132 11.51 1.32 16.92
N SER A 133 12.77 1.61 16.59
CA SER A 133 13.22 2.99 16.34
C SER A 133 12.61 3.55 15.07
N LYS A 134 12.60 2.80 13.96
CA LYS A 134 11.95 3.20 12.70
C LYS A 134 10.44 3.36 12.85
N LEU A 135 9.78 2.50 13.63
CA LEU A 135 8.35 2.66 13.95
C LEU A 135 8.09 3.94 14.74
N LYS A 136 8.94 4.26 15.73
CA LYS A 136 8.84 5.50 16.51
C LYS A 136 9.08 6.74 15.66
N GLU A 137 10.13 6.73 14.83
CA GLU A 137 10.44 7.80 13.85
C GLU A 137 9.25 8.06 12.92
N ARG A 138 8.69 7.02 12.29
CA ARG A 138 7.49 7.15 11.42
C ARG A 138 6.21 7.53 12.16
N TRP A 139 6.15 7.34 13.48
CA TRP A 139 5.04 7.79 14.33
C TRP A 139 5.20 9.24 14.77
N GLU A 140 6.42 9.72 14.95
CA GLU A 140 6.73 11.13 15.21
C GLU A 140 6.59 11.98 13.93
N ASP A 141 6.98 11.43 12.78
CA ASP A 141 6.78 12.00 11.44
C ASP A 141 5.34 11.86 10.91
N LEU A 142 4.39 11.42 11.73
CA LEU A 142 3.02 11.17 11.30
C LEU A 142 2.30 12.48 10.91
N ASP A 143 2.51 13.59 11.63
CA ASP A 143 1.62 14.77 11.58
C ASP A 143 1.94 16.00 10.67
N GLN A 144 2.93 16.11 9.77
CA GLN A 144 3.95 15.21 9.24
C GLN A 144 3.57 14.79 7.80
N ALA A 145 2.69 13.82 7.67
CA ALA A 145 2.26 13.25 6.40
C ALA A 145 1.10 14.02 5.76
N PRO A 146 0.96 14.00 4.41
CA PRO A 146 -0.18 14.59 3.69
C PRO A 146 -1.43 13.68 3.80
N TYR A 147 -1.90 13.43 5.03
CA TYR A 147 -2.99 12.49 5.31
C TYR A 147 -4.21 12.60 4.40
N PRO A 148 -4.77 13.81 4.12
CA PRO A 148 -5.98 13.92 3.32
C PRO A 148 -5.81 13.32 1.92
N VAL A 149 -4.61 13.41 1.34
CA VAL A 149 -4.29 12.83 0.03
C VAL A 149 -4.34 11.30 0.11
N TYR A 150 -3.67 10.68 1.09
CA TYR A 150 -3.68 9.22 1.25
C TYR A 150 -5.05 8.66 1.62
N MET A 151 -5.84 9.39 2.43
CA MET A 151 -7.22 9.03 2.75
C MET A 151 -8.11 9.06 1.50
N VAL A 152 -8.02 10.11 0.69
CA VAL A 152 -8.81 10.26 -0.55
C VAL A 152 -8.37 9.25 -1.61
N MET A 153 -7.06 9.09 -1.87
CA MET A 153 -6.55 8.10 -2.81
C MET A 153 -6.89 6.67 -2.38
N GLY A 154 -6.80 6.37 -1.08
CA GLY A 154 -7.20 5.10 -0.51
C GLY A 154 -8.67 4.77 -0.73
N LEU A 155 -9.56 5.74 -0.44
CA LEU A 155 -10.99 5.62 -0.68
C LEU A 155 -11.31 5.48 -2.19
N LEU A 156 -10.63 6.21 -3.05
CA LEU A 156 -10.80 6.13 -4.51
C LEU A 156 -10.35 4.77 -5.05
N CYS A 157 -9.16 4.31 -4.69
CA CYS A 157 -8.63 3.00 -5.06
C CYS A 157 -9.53 1.86 -4.56
N PHE A 158 -9.98 1.92 -3.30
CA PHE A 158 -10.95 0.98 -2.74
C PHE A 158 -12.26 0.94 -3.54
N LYS A 159 -12.77 2.10 -3.96
CA LYS A 159 -13.99 2.22 -4.79
C LYS A 159 -13.79 1.66 -6.20
N LEU A 160 -12.66 1.95 -6.85
CA LEU A 160 -12.30 1.42 -8.18
C LEU A 160 -12.19 -0.11 -8.16
N LEU A 161 -11.67 -0.68 -7.07
CA LEU A 161 -11.60 -2.12 -6.83
C LEU A 161 -12.96 -2.75 -6.39
N GLY A 162 -14.08 -2.06 -6.63
CA GLY A 162 -15.45 -2.52 -6.33
C GLY A 162 -15.84 -2.46 -4.85
N GLY A 163 -15.03 -1.81 -4.01
CA GLY A 163 -15.24 -1.69 -2.57
C GLY A 163 -16.46 -0.82 -2.21
N ARG A 164 -17.31 -1.35 -1.33
CA ARG A 164 -18.37 -0.60 -0.65
C ARG A 164 -17.99 -0.45 0.82
N THR A 165 -18.09 0.74 1.40
CA THR A 165 -17.74 0.96 2.81
C THR A 165 -18.65 0.16 3.74
N SER A 166 -19.93 0.00 3.39
CA SER A 166 -20.87 -0.91 4.06
C SER A 166 -20.50 -2.40 3.92
N ALA A 167 -19.71 -2.79 2.93
CA ALA A 167 -19.28 -4.18 2.73
C ALA A 167 -18.18 -4.62 3.72
N LEU A 168 -17.56 -3.66 4.43
CA LEU A 168 -16.70 -3.96 5.56
C LEU A 168 -17.50 -4.25 6.84
N ALA A 169 -18.79 -3.99 6.89
CA ALA A 169 -19.57 -4.30 8.08
C ALA A 169 -19.93 -5.79 8.18
N PRO A 170 -19.91 -6.40 9.38
CA PRO A 170 -20.48 -7.71 9.63
C PRO A 170 -21.92 -7.80 9.11
N SER A 171 -22.28 -8.91 8.49
CA SER A 171 -23.64 -9.09 7.97
C SER A 171 -24.55 -9.69 9.05
N PRO A 172 -25.73 -9.11 9.31
CA PRO A 172 -26.74 -9.71 10.18
C PRO A 172 -27.48 -10.85 9.47
N PHE A 173 -27.77 -11.92 10.21
CA PHE A 173 -28.60 -13.04 9.73
C PHE A 173 -30.11 -12.75 9.68
N ALA A 174 -30.55 -11.52 10.00
CA ALA A 174 -31.97 -11.12 10.01
C ALA A 174 -32.33 -10.03 8.97
N ASP A 175 -31.35 -9.42 8.31
CA ASP A 175 -31.55 -8.27 7.42
C ASP A 175 -30.77 -8.43 6.09
N LEU A 176 -30.80 -7.39 5.24
CA LEU A 176 -29.99 -7.35 4.03
C LEU A 176 -28.49 -7.33 4.39
N GLY A 177 -27.73 -8.28 3.85
CA GLY A 177 -26.31 -8.41 4.14
C GLY A 177 -25.45 -7.29 3.53
N ALA A 178 -24.20 -7.22 3.97
CA ALA A 178 -23.22 -6.20 3.57
C ALA A 178 -22.97 -6.18 2.05
N PHE A 179 -23.18 -7.33 1.41
CA PHE A 179 -22.94 -7.58 0.00
C PHE A 179 -24.20 -7.54 -0.88
N HIS A 180 -25.39 -7.34 -0.33
CA HIS A 180 -26.64 -7.41 -1.11
C HIS A 180 -26.60 -6.49 -2.35
N LEU A 181 -27.15 -6.99 -3.46
CA LEU A 181 -27.33 -6.25 -4.71
C LEU A 181 -28.77 -6.47 -5.17
N LYS A 182 -29.59 -5.41 -5.17
CA LYS A 182 -31.00 -5.52 -5.59
C LYS A 182 -31.14 -6.07 -7.01
N LYS A 183 -30.19 -5.76 -7.91
CA LYS A 183 -30.15 -6.27 -9.29
C LYS A 183 -29.82 -7.77 -9.39
N ALA A 184 -29.03 -8.32 -8.45
CA ALA A 184 -28.65 -9.74 -8.42
C ALA A 184 -29.54 -10.52 -7.43
N SER A 185 -30.85 -10.38 -7.59
CA SER A 185 -31.85 -11.04 -6.74
C SER A 185 -33.05 -11.47 -7.56
N LEU A 186 -33.50 -12.70 -7.39
CA LEU A 186 -34.63 -13.27 -8.12
C LEU A 186 -35.93 -13.02 -7.35
N PRO A 187 -37.06 -12.73 -8.02
CA PRO A 187 -38.37 -12.75 -7.37
C PRO A 187 -38.66 -14.17 -6.86
N ALA A 188 -39.27 -14.28 -5.68
CA ALA A 188 -39.63 -15.58 -5.15
C ALA A 188 -40.95 -16.07 -5.73
N THR A 189 -40.91 -17.27 -6.29
CA THR A 189 -42.08 -18.08 -6.63
C THR A 189 -42.47 -18.98 -5.44
N ALA A 190 -43.62 -19.65 -5.52
CA ALA A 190 -44.04 -20.61 -4.50
C ALA A 190 -43.04 -21.78 -4.36
N ASP A 191 -42.42 -22.19 -5.47
CA ASP A 191 -41.53 -23.35 -5.57
C ASP A 191 -40.05 -23.06 -5.23
N TYR A 192 -39.81 -21.99 -4.47
CA TYR A 192 -38.49 -21.51 -4.03
C TYR A 192 -37.57 -21.05 -5.18
N ALA A 193 -37.02 -21.98 -5.95
CA ALA A 193 -36.21 -21.70 -7.14
C ALA A 193 -36.03 -22.96 -7.96
N THR A 194 -36.16 -22.85 -9.28
CA THR A 194 -35.79 -23.90 -10.23
C THR A 194 -34.29 -24.19 -10.17
N ASN A 195 -33.85 -25.35 -10.69
CA ASN A 195 -32.43 -25.72 -10.66
C ASN A 195 -31.53 -24.71 -11.41
N VAL A 196 -32.03 -24.10 -12.49
CA VAL A 196 -31.32 -23.06 -13.24
C VAL A 196 -31.18 -21.79 -12.40
N GLU A 197 -32.25 -21.35 -11.75
CA GLU A 197 -32.23 -20.19 -10.84
C GLU A 197 -31.33 -20.42 -9.63
N ARG A 198 -31.28 -21.64 -9.08
CA ARG A 198 -30.32 -22.01 -8.01
C ARG A 198 -28.88 -21.88 -8.50
N GLY A 199 -28.56 -22.33 -9.71
CA GLY A 199 -27.24 -22.15 -10.33
C GLY A 199 -26.87 -20.67 -10.48
N ILE A 200 -27.80 -19.84 -10.97
CA ILE A 200 -27.62 -18.39 -11.09
C ILE A 200 -27.41 -17.72 -9.72
N ILE A 201 -28.20 -18.09 -8.70
CA ILE A 201 -28.05 -17.61 -7.32
C ILE A 201 -26.70 -18.02 -6.72
N GLN A 202 -26.25 -19.26 -6.96
CA GLN A 202 -24.94 -19.75 -6.51
C GLN A 202 -23.80 -18.99 -7.18
N GLU A 203 -23.87 -18.73 -8.48
CA GLU A 203 -22.84 -17.99 -9.19
C GLU A 203 -22.79 -16.51 -8.78
N PHE A 204 -23.94 -15.86 -8.57
CA PHE A 204 -23.98 -14.56 -7.90
C PHE A 204 -23.43 -14.62 -6.47
N GLY A 205 -23.58 -15.75 -5.76
CA GLY A 205 -22.99 -15.98 -4.45
C GLY A 205 -21.48 -16.17 -4.48
N ARG A 206 -20.95 -16.71 -5.57
CA ARG A 206 -19.51 -16.82 -5.83
C ARG A 206 -18.89 -15.45 -6.17
N LEU A 207 -19.55 -14.68 -7.03
CA LEU A 207 -19.07 -13.38 -7.51
C LEU A 207 -19.23 -12.24 -6.48
N TYR A 208 -20.42 -12.13 -5.88
CA TYR A 208 -20.76 -11.03 -4.98
C TYR A 208 -20.69 -11.43 -3.50
N GLY A 209 -20.58 -12.71 -3.19
CA GLY A 209 -20.46 -13.28 -1.85
C GLY A 209 -21.78 -13.45 -1.12
N CYS A 210 -21.69 -14.04 0.07
CA CYS A 210 -22.85 -14.42 0.86
C CYS A 210 -23.52 -13.21 1.52
N HIS A 211 -24.85 -13.13 1.38
CA HIS A 211 -25.85 -12.82 2.42
C HIS A 211 -26.92 -11.90 1.87
N THR A 212 -28.14 -12.39 1.79
CA THR A 212 -29.31 -11.55 2.04
C THR A 212 -30.45 -12.40 2.55
N VAL A 213 -31.04 -11.98 3.66
CA VAL A 213 -32.31 -12.52 4.16
C VAL A 213 -33.42 -11.88 3.35
N ALA A 214 -34.44 -12.65 3.00
CA ALA A 214 -35.68 -12.08 2.51
C ALA A 214 -36.38 -11.36 3.67
N LYS A 215 -36.32 -10.02 3.65
CA LYS A 215 -36.99 -9.20 4.67
C LYS A 215 -38.50 -9.37 4.52
N GLN A 216 -39.17 -9.89 5.54
CA GLN A 216 -40.63 -9.91 5.63
C GLN A 216 -41.16 -8.49 5.85
N ALA A 217 -41.16 -7.69 4.78
CA ALA A 217 -41.51 -6.28 4.82
C ALA A 217 -43.04 -6.04 4.95
N ASP A 218 -43.83 -7.11 4.95
CA ASP A 218 -45.26 -7.13 5.30
C ASP A 218 -45.51 -6.89 6.81
N ALA A 219 -44.50 -7.01 7.67
CA ALA A 219 -44.64 -6.76 9.12
C ALA A 219 -44.92 -5.28 9.47
N THR A 220 -44.83 -4.36 8.50
CA THR A 220 -45.13 -2.94 8.71
C THR A 220 -46.64 -2.72 8.75
N LEU A 221 -47.19 -2.25 9.87
CA LEU A 221 -48.65 -2.06 10.09
C LEU A 221 -49.35 -1.37 8.90
N VAL A 222 -48.74 -0.29 8.38
CA VAL A 222 -49.24 0.47 7.22
C VAL A 222 -49.44 -0.41 5.97
N ARG A 223 -48.53 -1.35 5.68
CA ARG A 223 -48.67 -2.26 4.53
C ARG A 223 -49.73 -3.32 4.74
N ARG A 224 -49.90 -3.77 5.99
CA ARG A 224 -50.97 -4.69 6.38
C ARG A 224 -52.35 -4.05 6.21
N ILE A 225 -52.47 -2.76 6.54
CA ILE A 225 -53.70 -1.95 6.34
C ILE A 225 -53.94 -1.68 4.85
N LEU A 226 -52.91 -1.32 4.08
CA LEU A 226 -53.02 -1.01 2.64
C LEU A 226 -53.08 -2.24 1.71
N GLY A 227 -53.05 -3.47 2.26
CA GLY A 227 -53.07 -4.71 1.47
C GLY A 227 -51.85 -4.93 0.56
N TRP A 228 -50.76 -4.18 0.76
CA TRP A 228 -49.58 -4.19 -0.11
C TRP A 228 -48.72 -5.44 0.14
N LYS A 229 -48.98 -6.51 -0.64
CA LYS A 229 -48.13 -7.71 -0.68
C LYS A 229 -46.71 -7.35 -1.10
N THR A 230 -45.71 -7.65 -0.28
CA THR A 230 -44.31 -7.46 -0.68
C THR A 230 -43.81 -8.64 -1.51
N THR A 231 -43.17 -8.33 -2.65
CA THR A 231 -42.47 -9.33 -3.44
C THR A 231 -41.25 -9.81 -2.67
N PHE A 232 -41.35 -11.01 -2.09
CA PHE A 232 -40.22 -11.72 -1.50
C PHE A 232 -39.18 -11.94 -2.61
N ARG A 233 -37.88 -11.84 -2.27
CA ARG A 233 -36.79 -12.01 -3.23
C ARG A 233 -35.72 -12.94 -2.65
N PHE A 234 -35.27 -13.87 -3.47
CA PHE A 234 -34.11 -14.69 -3.18
C PHE A 234 -32.83 -13.97 -3.59
N TYR A 235 -31.79 -14.19 -2.82
CA TYR A 235 -30.51 -13.55 -3.00
C TYR A 235 -29.37 -14.56 -2.77
N PRO A 236 -28.19 -14.31 -3.35
CA PRO A 236 -26.99 -15.11 -3.13
C PRO A 236 -26.62 -15.30 -1.65
N GLN A 237 -26.43 -16.57 -1.28
CA GLN A 237 -25.84 -17.00 -0.02
C GLN A 237 -24.89 -18.17 -0.30
N CYS A 238 -23.76 -18.24 0.41
CA CYS A 238 -22.97 -19.46 0.45
C CYS A 238 -23.58 -20.46 1.45
N GLU A 239 -23.33 -21.73 1.20
CA GLU A 239 -23.81 -22.87 1.99
C GLU A 239 -23.62 -22.73 3.51
N PRO A 240 -22.43 -22.34 4.06
CA PRO A 240 -22.27 -22.18 5.51
C PRO A 240 -23.17 -21.09 6.12
N CYS A 241 -23.62 -20.13 5.31
CA CYS A 241 -24.50 -19.06 5.74
C CYS A 241 -25.99 -19.45 5.59
N SER A 242 -26.33 -20.16 4.51
CA SER A 242 -27.66 -20.76 4.33
C SER A 242 -27.99 -21.73 5.48
N ASN A 243 -27.07 -22.65 5.78
CA ASN A 243 -27.24 -23.65 6.84
C ASN A 243 -27.34 -23.03 8.24
N GLN A 244 -26.72 -21.87 8.46
CA GLN A 244 -26.83 -21.11 9.72
C GLN A 244 -28.07 -20.20 9.78
N GLN A 245 -28.58 -19.74 8.65
CA GLN A 245 -29.73 -18.84 8.60
C GLN A 245 -31.00 -19.50 9.15
N SER A 246 -31.27 -20.76 8.79
CA SER A 246 -32.50 -21.46 9.21
C SER A 246 -32.64 -21.61 10.73
N SER A 247 -31.53 -21.84 11.45
CA SER A 247 -31.52 -21.94 12.91
C SER A 247 -31.54 -20.56 13.58
N VAL A 248 -30.84 -19.57 13.03
CA VAL A 248 -30.81 -18.21 13.58
C VAL A 248 -32.16 -17.50 13.42
N VAL A 249 -32.84 -17.66 12.27
CA VAL A 249 -34.18 -17.11 12.02
C VAL A 249 -35.20 -17.73 12.99
N LYS A 250 -35.16 -19.06 13.22
CA LYS A 250 -36.01 -19.71 14.23
C LYS A 250 -35.80 -19.16 15.65
N GLN A 251 -34.57 -18.78 16.00
CA GLN A 251 -34.23 -18.26 17.33
C GLN A 251 -34.38 -16.73 17.47
N TRP A 252 -34.70 -15.99 16.41
CA TRP A 252 -34.78 -14.52 16.40
C TRP A 252 -33.53 -13.78 16.92
N LYS A 253 -32.35 -14.43 16.92
CA LYS A 253 -31.10 -13.84 17.43
C LYS A 253 -30.40 -12.99 16.38
N SER A 254 -29.99 -11.78 16.73
CA SER A 254 -29.22 -10.88 15.86
C SER A 254 -27.73 -11.27 15.75
N THR A 255 -27.47 -12.49 15.29
CA THR A 255 -26.10 -12.99 15.08
C THR A 255 -25.45 -12.24 13.90
N LEU A 256 -24.23 -11.75 14.11
CA LEU A 256 -23.40 -11.09 13.09
C LEU A 256 -22.32 -12.03 12.55
N LYS A 257 -22.26 -12.17 11.23
CA LYS A 257 -21.24 -12.95 10.51
C LYS A 257 -20.17 -12.03 9.92
N VAL A 258 -18.90 -12.37 10.13
CA VAL A 258 -17.74 -11.75 9.48
C VAL A 258 -17.15 -12.69 8.42
N HIS A 259 -16.57 -12.12 7.38
CA HIS A 259 -16.09 -12.81 6.17
C HIS A 259 -14.59 -12.62 5.95
N LEU A 260 -13.80 -12.66 7.03
CA LEU A 260 -12.35 -12.39 7.01
C LEU A 260 -11.54 -13.26 6.02
N ARG A 261 -12.04 -14.44 5.63
CA ARG A 261 -11.41 -15.33 4.64
C ARG A 261 -11.88 -15.12 3.19
N SER A 262 -12.87 -14.24 2.97
CA SER A 262 -13.38 -13.91 1.62
C SER A 262 -12.53 -12.79 1.01
N PHE A 263 -11.36 -13.15 0.51
CA PHE A 263 -10.51 -12.22 -0.23
C PHE A 263 -11.21 -11.72 -1.51
N ARG A 264 -10.97 -10.46 -1.83
CA ARG A 264 -11.61 -9.71 -2.94
C ARG A 264 -10.67 -8.60 -3.40
N ALA A 265 -10.84 -8.10 -4.62
CA ALA A 265 -10.01 -7.05 -5.20
C ALA A 265 -9.74 -5.87 -4.25
N TYR A 266 -10.78 -5.30 -3.62
CA TYR A 266 -10.63 -4.17 -2.70
C TYR A 266 -9.81 -4.46 -1.42
N HIS A 267 -9.59 -5.72 -1.04
CA HIS A 267 -8.68 -6.04 0.07
C HIS A 267 -7.22 -5.76 -0.29
N PHE A 268 -6.89 -5.70 -1.59
CA PHE A 268 -5.56 -5.33 -2.10
C PHE A 268 -5.40 -3.81 -2.31
N THR A 269 -6.30 -2.97 -1.78
CA THR A 269 -6.21 -1.49 -1.91
C THR A 269 -4.86 -0.95 -1.44
N GLY A 270 -4.33 -1.42 -0.31
CA GLY A 270 -3.01 -1.00 0.19
C GLY A 270 -1.86 -1.36 -0.74
N LEU A 271 -1.94 -2.52 -1.41
CA LEU A 271 -0.94 -2.97 -2.38
C LEU A 271 -0.97 -2.09 -3.63
N TRP A 272 -2.16 -1.85 -4.19
CA TRP A 272 -2.33 -0.98 -5.35
C TRP A 272 -1.96 0.48 -5.04
N LEU A 273 -2.33 0.98 -3.85
CA LEU A 273 -1.99 2.34 -3.42
C LEU A 273 -0.47 2.52 -3.34
N VAL A 274 0.26 1.58 -2.73
CA VAL A 274 1.73 1.66 -2.67
C VAL A 274 2.36 1.47 -4.05
N LEU A 275 1.86 0.58 -4.91
CA LEU A 275 2.38 0.47 -6.29
C LEU A 275 2.19 1.77 -7.10
N LEU A 276 1.03 2.40 -7.01
CA LEU A 276 0.73 3.64 -7.75
C LEU A 276 1.53 4.84 -7.21
N CYS A 277 1.70 4.94 -5.89
CA CYS A 277 2.43 6.03 -5.25
C CYS A 277 3.95 5.88 -5.33
N THR A 278 4.49 4.66 -5.22
CA THR A 278 5.94 4.41 -5.23
C THR A 278 6.50 4.11 -6.63
N GLY A 279 5.73 3.44 -7.49
CA GLY A 279 6.14 3.05 -8.84
C GLY A 279 6.14 4.17 -9.88
N GLY A 280 6.26 5.43 -9.46
CA GLY A 280 6.39 6.59 -10.34
C GLY A 280 5.13 7.00 -11.13
N LEU A 281 4.04 6.24 -11.09
CA LEU A 281 2.78 6.60 -11.78
C LEU A 281 2.11 7.85 -11.21
N TYR A 282 2.43 8.23 -9.97
CA TYR A 282 2.14 9.56 -9.44
C TYR A 282 3.12 10.61 -10.01
N VAL A 283 3.10 10.79 -11.34
CA VAL A 283 3.89 11.79 -12.08
C VAL A 283 3.37 13.19 -11.76
N GLY A 284 3.77 13.70 -10.59
CA GLY A 284 3.17 14.87 -9.95
C GLY A 284 4.11 15.65 -9.02
N GLY A 285 5.43 15.58 -9.24
CA GLY A 285 6.38 16.60 -8.77
C GLY A 285 6.59 16.77 -7.25
N SER A 286 6.31 15.76 -6.43
CA SER A 286 6.61 15.76 -5.00
C SER A 286 7.61 14.65 -4.64
N ASN A 287 8.75 15.03 -4.05
CA ASN A 287 9.87 14.15 -3.71
C ASN A 287 9.55 13.25 -2.50
N PHE A 288 8.59 12.33 -2.62
CA PHE A 288 8.12 11.53 -1.48
C PHE A 288 8.88 10.21 -1.25
N HIS A 289 9.77 9.81 -2.17
CA HIS A 289 10.70 8.70 -1.98
C HIS A 289 12.14 9.09 -2.37
N GLU A 290 12.61 10.14 -1.70
CA GLU A 290 13.97 10.70 -1.76
C GLU A 290 14.97 9.80 -0.97
N THR A 291 14.96 8.48 -1.23
CA THR A 291 15.86 7.50 -0.57
C THR A 291 16.45 6.42 -1.49
N SER A 292 16.16 6.44 -2.80
CA SER A 292 16.86 5.60 -3.78
C SER A 292 18.00 6.36 -4.46
N GLU A 293 18.98 6.81 -3.67
CA GLU A 293 20.29 7.25 -4.18
C GLU A 293 21.10 6.04 -4.69
N VAL A 294 20.57 5.33 -5.70
CA VAL A 294 21.42 4.48 -6.55
C VAL A 294 22.17 5.43 -7.47
N SER A 295 23.28 5.96 -6.97
CA SER A 295 24.28 6.65 -7.76
C SER A 295 24.88 5.68 -8.76
N ALA A 296 24.19 5.48 -9.89
CA ALA A 296 24.66 4.68 -10.99
C ALA A 296 25.93 5.35 -11.54
N SER A 297 27.09 4.79 -11.16
CA SER A 297 28.39 5.16 -11.70
C SER A 297 28.35 4.97 -13.21
N THR A 298 28.05 6.06 -13.91
CA THR A 298 27.94 6.06 -15.36
C THR A 298 29.36 6.14 -15.89
N ASN A 299 30.02 4.98 -15.91
CA ASN A 299 31.34 4.83 -16.52
C ASN A 299 31.23 5.28 -17.98
N ARG A 300 31.79 6.46 -18.24
CA ARG A 300 31.84 7.08 -19.56
C ARG A 300 32.58 6.18 -20.53
N VAL A 301 31.90 5.81 -21.60
CA VAL A 301 32.53 5.60 -22.91
C VAL A 301 31.77 6.48 -23.89
N ASP A 302 32.40 7.61 -24.21
CA ASP A 302 32.20 8.52 -25.34
C ASP A 302 30.90 8.44 -26.15
N GLU A 303 29.93 9.32 -25.83
CA GLU A 303 29.06 9.94 -26.84
C GLU A 303 28.93 11.44 -26.62
N ASN A 304 28.79 12.17 -27.74
CA ASN A 304 29.30 13.53 -27.87
C ASN A 304 28.24 14.62 -27.63
N SER A 305 28.61 15.68 -26.90
CA SER A 305 28.00 17.03 -26.92
C SER A 305 26.54 17.27 -26.46
N GLY A 306 25.78 16.27 -26.00
CA GLY A 306 24.35 16.45 -25.66
C GLY A 306 23.94 16.51 -24.17
N SER A 307 24.65 15.88 -23.23
CA SER A 307 24.04 15.43 -21.95
C SER A 307 24.26 16.30 -20.70
N LEU A 308 24.86 17.49 -20.81
CA LEU A 308 25.28 18.31 -19.65
C LEU A 308 24.13 18.68 -18.70
N THR A 309 22.95 18.99 -19.23
CA THR A 309 21.78 19.47 -18.46
C THR A 309 21.30 18.48 -17.39
N SER A 310 21.47 17.17 -17.61
CA SER A 310 21.07 16.13 -16.65
C SER A 310 21.90 16.19 -15.36
N SER A 311 23.21 16.42 -15.48
CA SER A 311 24.12 16.46 -14.33
C SER A 311 23.88 17.69 -13.44
N GLU A 312 23.68 18.86 -14.05
CA GLU A 312 23.40 20.11 -13.33
C GLU A 312 22.05 20.07 -12.60
N PHE A 313 21.05 19.41 -13.19
CA PHE A 313 19.75 19.23 -12.57
C PHE A 313 19.84 18.32 -11.33
N ASN A 314 20.55 17.20 -11.43
CA ASN A 314 20.79 16.29 -10.30
C ASN A 314 21.54 17.00 -9.15
N LEU A 315 22.55 17.83 -9.47
CA LEU A 315 23.24 18.66 -8.48
C LEU A 315 22.28 19.66 -7.81
N LEU A 316 21.37 20.29 -8.56
CA LEU A 316 20.35 21.18 -8.00
C LEU A 316 19.30 20.47 -7.15
N VAL A 317 19.06 19.18 -7.35
CA VAL A 317 18.20 18.35 -6.51
C VAL A 317 18.91 18.06 -5.19
N SER A 318 20.12 17.48 -5.24
CA SER A 318 20.96 17.19 -4.06
C SER A 318 21.20 18.44 -3.16
N LEU A 319 21.42 19.61 -3.77
CA LEU A 319 21.56 20.86 -3.01
C LEU A 319 20.27 21.31 -2.30
N ARG A 320 19.08 20.98 -2.80
CA ARG A 320 17.81 21.24 -2.08
C ARG A 320 17.62 20.27 -0.92
N GLU A 321 18.01 19.01 -1.09
CA GLU A 321 17.94 17.98 -0.05
C GLU A 321 18.82 18.33 1.13
N ARG A 322 20.08 18.71 0.86
CA ARG A 322 21.02 19.19 1.87
C ARG A 322 20.48 20.41 2.63
N GLU A 323 19.87 21.37 1.92
CA GLU A 323 19.22 22.52 2.56
C GLU A 323 18.05 22.10 3.49
N ARG A 324 17.16 21.20 3.05
CA ARG A 324 16.06 20.68 3.88
C ARG A 324 16.58 19.94 5.12
N LYS A 325 17.67 19.18 4.98
CA LYS A 325 18.31 18.48 6.10
C LYS A 325 18.87 19.48 7.12
N LEU A 326 19.68 20.43 6.67
CA LEU A 326 20.28 21.46 7.52
C LEU A 326 19.23 22.31 8.27
N ARG A 327 18.08 22.63 7.64
CA ARG A 327 16.97 23.32 8.31
C ARG A 327 16.38 22.49 9.47
N ARG A 328 16.15 21.18 9.26
CA ARG A 328 15.66 20.27 10.32
C ARG A 328 16.70 20.06 11.44
N ASP A 329 17.98 20.00 11.09
CA ASP A 329 19.06 19.87 12.07
C ASP A 329 19.20 21.16 12.91
N ARG A 330 19.08 22.34 12.28
CA ARG A 330 19.05 23.66 12.94
C ARG A 330 17.93 23.76 13.98
N GLU A 331 16.71 23.31 13.65
CA GLU A 331 15.56 23.31 14.56
C GLU A 331 15.74 22.40 15.79
N ARG A 332 16.59 21.38 15.68
CA ARG A 332 16.90 20.41 16.76
C ARG A 332 18.06 20.86 17.65
N GLN A 333 18.95 21.71 17.15
CA GLN A 333 20.13 22.19 17.88
C GLN A 333 19.77 23.22 18.94
N ARG A 334 20.45 23.15 20.08
CA ARG A 334 20.35 24.14 21.19
C ARG A 334 21.66 24.89 21.44
N ASP A 335 22.79 24.38 20.95
CA ASP A 335 24.09 25.06 21.07
C ASP A 335 24.22 26.14 20.00
N SER A 336 24.44 27.38 20.44
CA SER A 336 24.66 28.54 19.57
C SER A 336 25.79 28.34 18.57
N LYS A 337 26.85 27.60 18.93
CA LYS A 337 27.97 27.32 18.03
C LYS A 337 27.58 26.38 16.89
N GLN A 338 26.77 25.36 17.18
CA GLN A 338 26.25 24.43 16.16
C GLN A 338 25.24 25.13 15.24
N ILE A 339 24.38 25.99 15.79
CA ILE A 339 23.43 26.80 15.01
C ILE A 339 24.19 27.71 14.03
N ALA A 340 25.22 28.42 14.50
CA ALA A 340 26.04 29.28 13.65
C ALA A 340 26.78 28.50 12.54
N ALA A 341 27.29 27.31 12.85
CA ALA A 341 27.91 26.44 11.84
C ALA A 341 26.89 25.97 10.78
N THR A 342 25.68 25.60 11.21
CA THR A 342 24.58 25.18 10.32
C THR A 342 24.08 26.32 9.43
N ASP A 343 24.01 27.55 9.95
CA ASP A 343 23.63 28.74 9.19
C ASP A 343 24.68 29.12 8.13
N ASN A 344 25.98 29.00 8.45
CA ASN A 344 27.05 29.16 7.47
C ASN A 344 26.96 28.12 6.34
N GLU A 345 26.62 26.87 6.65
CA GLU A 345 26.44 25.82 5.64
C GLU A 345 25.21 26.05 4.76
N LEU A 346 24.09 26.50 5.34
CA LEU A 346 22.89 26.91 4.60
C LEU A 346 23.20 28.04 3.61
N GLU A 347 24.01 29.02 4.00
CA GLU A 347 24.44 30.11 3.12
C GLU A 347 25.35 29.60 1.97
N ALA A 348 26.29 28.68 2.26
CA ALA A 348 27.13 28.06 1.25
C ALA A 348 26.31 27.26 0.22
N VAL A 349 25.32 26.48 0.68
CA VAL A 349 24.36 25.76 -0.19
C VAL A 349 23.54 26.74 -1.03
N ALA A 350 23.06 27.85 -0.44
CA ALA A 350 22.33 28.87 -1.18
C ALA A 350 23.18 29.54 -2.28
N ARG A 351 24.45 29.86 -1.99
CA ARG A 351 25.41 30.38 -2.99
C ARG A 351 25.66 29.37 -4.10
N CYS A 352 25.87 28.10 -3.78
CA CYS A 352 26.06 27.03 -4.77
C CYS A 352 24.83 26.88 -5.69
N LYS A 353 23.61 26.83 -5.12
CA LYS A 353 22.35 26.79 -5.90
C LYS A 353 22.19 27.99 -6.83
N LYS A 354 22.65 29.18 -6.42
CA LYS A 354 22.63 30.39 -7.27
C LYS A 354 23.61 30.27 -8.45
N ALA A 355 24.81 29.72 -8.21
CA ALA A 355 25.80 29.47 -9.24
C ALA A 355 25.31 28.45 -10.29
N VAL A 356 24.83 27.27 -9.87
CA VAL A 356 24.33 26.24 -10.82
C VAL A 356 23.13 26.74 -11.63
N LYS A 357 22.21 27.50 -11.02
CA LYS A 357 21.11 28.16 -11.76
C LYS A 357 21.59 29.21 -12.77
N ALA A 358 22.69 29.90 -12.49
CA ALA A 358 23.27 30.84 -13.46
C ALA A 358 23.91 30.08 -14.62
N ASP A 359 24.52 28.92 -14.37
CA ASP A 359 25.16 28.11 -15.41
C ASP A 359 24.15 27.47 -16.37
N ILE A 360 23.09 26.85 -15.84
CA ILE A 360 21.97 26.34 -16.65
C ILE A 360 21.41 27.45 -17.56
N ARG A 361 21.22 28.67 -17.04
CA ARG A 361 20.77 29.82 -17.85
C ARG A 361 21.78 30.23 -18.92
N ARG A 362 23.08 30.18 -18.66
CA ARG A 362 24.12 30.43 -19.67
C ARG A 362 24.07 29.36 -20.77
N HIS A 363 23.87 28.10 -20.41
CA HIS A 363 23.68 27.01 -21.35
C HIS A 363 22.39 27.17 -22.20
N GLU A 364 21.25 27.53 -21.59
CA GLU A 364 20.01 27.83 -22.31
C GLU A 364 20.16 28.98 -23.32
N VAL A 365 20.85 30.06 -22.95
CA VAL A 365 21.12 31.19 -23.86
C VAL A 365 22.05 30.77 -25.01
N ASN A 366 23.13 30.04 -24.69
CA ASN A 366 24.08 29.55 -25.70
C ASN A 366 23.45 28.51 -26.66
N GLN A 367 22.45 27.75 -26.22
CA GLN A 367 21.68 26.84 -27.08
C GLN A 367 20.69 27.58 -27.99
N ARG A 368 20.11 28.70 -27.55
CA ARG A 368 19.20 29.53 -28.38
C ARG A 368 19.90 30.43 -29.40
N ALA A 369 21.20 30.64 -29.23
CA ALA A 369 22.04 31.43 -30.13
C ALA A 369 22.71 30.59 -31.24
N ARG A 370 22.44 29.28 -31.28
CA ARG A 370 22.87 28.33 -32.31
C ARG A 370 21.66 27.85 -33.10
#